data_AF-A0A920NJH4-F1
#
_entry.id   AF-A0A920NJH4-F1
#
_cell.length_a   1.000
_cell.length_b   1.000
_cell.length_c   1.000
_cell.angle_alpha   90.00
_cell.angle_beta   90.00
_cell.angle_gamma   90.00
#
_symmetry.space_group_name_H-M   'P 1'
#
loop_
_entity.id
_entity.type
_entity.pdbx_description
1 polymer ?
#
loop_
_entity_poly.entity_id
_entity_poly.type
_entity_poly.pdbx_seq_one_letter_code
_entity_poly.pdbx_strand_id
1 'polypeptide(L)'
;MSINRPATKVAVFLTLVMSLVFTTSIAVASEASSVPSRTAVISDTNLPGDTLTITMEQVAAQEAGKQLEGWLISDDGSTLLNVGILSIESGNVSHTYVSSAGENLIAGYNKFVITVEPSGVPDAESSGVYAYSHRVPLDVITHVRHLLVEWPSGSESGVITDLQSSISSALAHVNKAMDASTLDE
;
A
#
# COMPACT_ATOMS: atom_id res chain seq x y z
N MET A 1 -36.70 26.86 75.46
CA MET A 1 -36.23 27.76 74.38
C MET A 1 -36.49 27.04 73.06
N SER A 2 -37.32 27.62 72.19
CA SER A 2 -37.71 27.23 70.81
C SER A 2 -38.40 25.86 70.61
N ILE A 3 -39.75 25.79 70.58
CA ILE A 3 -40.69 25.87 69.42
C ILE A 3 -40.60 24.62 68.51
N ASN A 4 -41.42 23.58 68.71
CA ASN A 4 -42.78 23.31 68.20
C ASN A 4 -42.88 22.72 66.77
N ARG A 5 -43.31 21.43 66.72
CA ARG A 5 -44.40 20.86 65.87
C ARG A 5 -44.14 20.65 64.35
N PRO A 6 -45.00 19.88 63.64
CA PRO A 6 -45.61 18.58 63.95
C PRO A 6 -45.71 17.63 62.73
N ALA A 7 -46.08 16.37 62.98
CA ALA A 7 -46.94 15.48 62.17
C ALA A 7 -46.67 15.27 60.67
N THR A 8 -46.73 14.00 60.22
CA THR A 8 -47.81 13.48 59.36
C THR A 8 -47.39 12.18 58.66
N LYS A 9 -48.14 11.12 58.96
CA LYS A 9 -48.61 9.99 58.13
C LYS A 9 -47.66 9.29 57.13
N VAL A 10 -47.84 7.97 57.09
CA VAL A 10 -48.08 7.11 55.91
C VAL A 10 -47.23 5.85 56.04
N ALA A 11 -47.83 4.82 56.62
CA ALA A 11 -47.38 3.44 56.46
C ALA A 11 -48.33 2.78 55.44
N VAL A 12 -47.98 2.88 54.16
CA VAL A 12 -48.43 1.94 53.13
C VAL A 12 -47.16 1.43 52.46
N PHE A 13 -46.57 0.46 53.14
CA PHE A 13 -45.60 -0.46 52.58
C PHE A 13 -46.34 -1.37 51.58
N LEU A 14 -45.67 -1.72 50.47
CA LEU A 14 -45.92 -2.92 49.65
C LEU A 14 -46.58 -2.80 48.25
N THR A 15 -46.42 -1.69 47.50
CA THR A 15 -46.70 -1.71 46.04
C THR A 15 -45.70 -0.98 45.14
N LEU A 16 -44.57 -0.48 45.66
CA LEU A 16 -43.54 0.20 44.84
C LEU A 16 -42.15 -0.48 44.92
N VAL A 17 -42.12 -1.81 44.92
CA VAL A 17 -40.89 -2.59 44.65
C VAL A 17 -41.01 -3.24 43.28
N MET A 18 -41.42 -2.45 42.29
CA MET A 18 -41.47 -2.83 40.89
C MET A 18 -40.99 -1.65 40.05
N SER A 19 -39.88 -1.05 40.49
CA SER A 19 -39.22 0.02 39.74
C SER A 19 -37.95 -0.53 39.13
N LEU A 20 -38.09 -0.95 37.86
CA LEU A 20 -37.12 -0.82 36.79
C LEU A 20 -35.65 -1.11 37.15
N VAL A 21 -35.27 -2.38 37.07
CA VAL A 21 -33.90 -2.74 36.68
C VAL A 21 -33.84 -2.61 35.16
N PHE A 22 -33.65 -1.39 34.65
CA PHE A 22 -33.09 -1.24 33.31
C PHE A 22 -31.60 -1.53 33.41
N THR A 23 -31.21 -2.78 33.15
CA THR A 23 -29.82 -3.08 32.83
C THR A 23 -29.50 -2.39 31.51
N THR A 24 -28.90 -1.21 31.54
CA THR A 24 -28.22 -0.70 30.35
C THR A 24 -27.03 -1.59 30.10
N SER A 25 -27.22 -2.62 29.27
CA SER A 25 -26.11 -3.34 28.68
C SER A 25 -25.33 -2.33 27.85
N ILE A 26 -24.18 -1.88 28.36
CA ILE A 26 -23.22 -1.15 27.54
C ILE A 26 -22.66 -2.20 26.59
N ALA A 27 -23.21 -2.27 25.38
CA ALA A 27 -22.56 -2.99 24.30
C ALA A 27 -21.27 -2.24 24.00
N VAL A 28 -20.14 -2.75 24.50
CA VAL A 28 -18.83 -2.33 24.01
C VAL A 28 -18.72 -2.96 22.62
N ALA A 29 -19.05 -2.19 21.59
CA ALA A 29 -18.65 -2.54 20.23
C ALA A 29 -17.12 -2.52 20.21
N SER A 30 -16.50 -3.71 20.23
CA SER A 30 -15.12 -3.81 19.78
C SER A 30 -15.14 -3.54 18.28
N GLU A 31 -14.86 -2.31 17.87
CA GLU A 31 -14.41 -2.10 16.51
C GLU A 31 -13.16 -2.97 16.35
N ALA A 32 -13.26 -4.00 15.52
CA ALA A 32 -12.06 -4.66 15.04
C ALA A 32 -11.24 -3.55 14.39
N SER A 33 -10.16 -3.13 15.03
CA SER A 33 -9.25 -2.14 14.48
C SER A 33 -8.55 -2.83 13.31
N SER A 34 -9.19 -2.83 12.15
CA SER A 34 -8.54 -3.20 10.91
C SER A 34 -7.49 -2.13 10.68
N VAL A 35 -6.21 -2.52 10.76
CA VAL A 35 -5.13 -1.65 10.32
C VAL A 35 -5.44 -1.28 8.87
N PRO A 36 -5.61 0.01 8.52
CA PRO A 36 -5.98 0.42 7.17
C PRO A 36 -4.93 -0.08 6.18
N SER A 37 -5.39 -0.65 5.06
CA SER A 37 -4.50 -1.15 4.03
C SER A 37 -3.79 0.01 3.31
N ARG A 38 -2.47 -0.09 3.18
CA ARG A 38 -1.62 0.92 2.50
C ARG A 38 -0.52 0.21 1.74
N THR A 39 -0.62 0.21 0.42
CA THR A 39 0.28 -0.52 -0.47
C THR A 39 0.82 0.39 -1.56
N ALA A 40 2.05 0.09 -1.96
CA ALA A 40 2.70 0.61 -3.16
C ALA A 40 3.29 -0.61 -3.86
N VAL A 41 2.75 -0.97 -5.01
CA VAL A 41 3.06 -2.22 -5.72
C VAL A 41 3.63 -1.88 -7.08
N ILE A 42 4.82 -2.40 -7.37
CA ILE A 42 5.39 -2.33 -8.72
C ILE A 42 4.97 -3.59 -9.48
N SER A 43 4.48 -3.41 -10.70
CA SER A 43 4.00 -4.48 -11.57
C SER A 43 4.31 -4.17 -13.04
N ASP A 44 4.00 -5.14 -13.89
CA ASP A 44 4.13 -5.00 -15.34
C ASP A 44 2.79 -4.51 -15.92
N THR A 45 2.83 -3.53 -16.83
CA THR A 45 1.74 -3.29 -17.77
C THR A 45 2.14 -3.72 -19.18
N ASN A 46 3.02 -2.96 -19.82
CA ASN A 46 3.53 -3.26 -21.15
C ASN A 46 4.98 -3.76 -21.11
N LEU A 47 5.78 -3.23 -20.19
CA LEU A 47 7.18 -3.55 -19.98
C LEU A 47 7.42 -4.02 -18.54
N PRO A 48 8.50 -4.78 -18.28
CA PRO A 48 8.78 -5.29 -16.94
C PRO A 48 8.97 -4.17 -15.91
N GLY A 49 8.22 -4.23 -14.82
CA GLY A 49 8.30 -3.32 -13.68
C GLY A 49 7.98 -1.85 -13.99
N ASP A 50 7.23 -1.57 -15.05
CA ASP A 50 7.00 -0.22 -15.56
C ASP A 50 5.88 0.57 -14.83
N THR A 51 5.17 -0.08 -13.92
CA THR A 51 3.95 0.47 -13.31
C THR A 51 4.02 0.44 -11.79
N LEU A 52 3.63 1.55 -11.16
CA LEU A 52 3.43 1.66 -9.72
C LEU A 52 1.95 1.91 -9.42
N THR A 53 1.33 1.03 -8.65
CA THR A 53 -0.03 1.21 -8.12
C THR A 53 0.02 1.47 -6.62
N ILE A 54 -0.61 2.56 -6.19
CA ILE A 54 -0.72 2.99 -4.79
C ILE A 54 -2.16 2.86 -4.36
N THR A 55 -2.40 2.18 -3.24
CA THR A 55 -3.73 2.06 -2.63
C THR A 55 -3.61 2.35 -1.14
N MET A 56 -4.43 3.27 -0.62
CA MET A 56 -4.40 3.61 0.80
C MET A 56 -5.80 3.85 1.33
N GLU A 57 -6.03 3.40 2.56
CA GLU A 57 -7.25 3.63 3.33
C GLU A 57 -7.00 4.59 4.51
N GLN A 58 -8.06 5.27 4.93
CA GLN A 58 -8.09 6.17 6.09
C GLN A 58 -7.00 7.26 6.02
N VAL A 59 -6.76 7.81 4.84
CA VAL A 59 -5.83 8.93 4.62
C VAL A 59 -6.50 10.21 5.10
N ALA A 60 -5.83 10.92 6.01
CA ALA A 60 -6.31 12.19 6.52
C ALA A 60 -6.38 13.25 5.41
N ALA A 61 -7.45 14.06 5.42
CA ALA A 61 -7.57 15.21 4.54
C ALA A 61 -6.41 16.19 4.77
N GLN A 62 -5.91 16.80 3.69
CA GLN A 62 -4.84 17.78 3.76
C GLN A 62 -5.37 19.14 4.18
N GLU A 63 -4.51 19.93 4.84
CA GLU A 63 -4.81 21.33 5.15
C GLU A 63 -5.06 22.13 3.87
N ALA A 64 -5.81 23.24 3.98
CA ALA A 64 -6.07 24.10 2.84
C ALA A 64 -4.75 24.59 2.21
N GLY A 65 -4.60 24.39 0.90
CA GLY A 65 -3.38 24.74 0.17
C GLY A 65 -2.27 23.70 0.21
N LYS A 66 -2.55 22.48 0.70
CA LYS A 66 -1.62 21.34 0.71
C LYS A 66 -2.15 20.15 -0.09
N GLN A 67 -1.24 19.36 -0.62
CA GLN A 67 -1.52 18.10 -1.33
C GLN A 67 -0.50 17.02 -0.96
N LEU A 68 -0.82 15.78 -1.31
CA LEU A 68 0.13 14.67 -1.20
C LEU A 68 0.77 14.40 -2.56
N GLU A 69 2.08 14.18 -2.59
CA GLU A 69 2.80 13.74 -3.78
C GLU A 69 3.63 12.49 -3.48
N GLY A 70 3.66 11.56 -4.44
CA GLY A 70 4.42 10.31 -4.33
C GLY A 70 5.78 10.42 -4.99
N TRP A 71 6.79 9.77 -4.41
CA TRP A 71 8.15 9.75 -4.94
C TRP A 71 8.79 8.37 -4.81
N LEU A 72 9.37 7.89 -5.90
CA LEU A 72 10.34 6.79 -5.88
C LEU A 72 11.75 7.38 -5.69
N ILE A 73 12.57 6.71 -4.89
CA ILE A 73 13.91 7.16 -4.52
C ILE A 73 14.91 6.03 -4.74
N SER A 74 16.03 6.35 -5.41
CA SER A 74 17.10 5.39 -5.70
C SER A 74 17.78 4.88 -4.43
N ASP A 75 18.53 3.79 -4.58
CA ASP A 75 19.22 3.11 -3.48
C ASP A 75 20.08 4.06 -2.63
N ASP A 76 20.84 4.91 -3.29
CA ASP A 76 21.74 5.93 -2.73
C ASP A 76 21.02 7.25 -2.39
N GLY A 77 19.75 7.38 -2.76
CA GLY A 77 18.95 8.59 -2.57
C GLY A 77 19.28 9.75 -3.51
N SER A 78 20.14 9.54 -4.53
CA SER A 78 20.55 10.61 -5.45
C SER A 78 19.51 10.94 -6.51
N THR A 79 18.64 9.98 -6.85
CA THR A 79 17.60 10.14 -7.87
C THR A 79 16.23 10.06 -7.22
N LEU A 80 15.40 11.06 -7.51
CA LEU A 80 14.01 11.13 -7.12
C LEU A 80 13.15 11.13 -8.38
N LEU A 81 12.12 10.31 -8.39
CA LEU A 81 11.10 10.26 -9.44
C LEU A 81 9.76 10.64 -8.84
N ASN A 82 9.23 11.81 -9.22
CA ASN A 82 7.87 12.20 -8.88
C ASN A 82 6.87 11.30 -9.63
N VAL A 83 6.02 10.59 -8.91
CA VAL A 83 4.97 9.72 -9.49
C VAL A 83 3.60 10.39 -9.55
N GLY A 84 3.50 11.64 -9.09
CA GLY A 84 2.34 12.52 -9.21
C GLY A 84 1.63 12.82 -7.89
N ILE A 85 0.59 13.65 -8.01
CA ILE A 85 -0.30 14.05 -6.92
C ILE A 85 -1.22 12.89 -6.56
N LEU A 86 -1.32 12.58 -5.27
CA LEU A 86 -2.17 11.52 -4.73
C LEU A 86 -3.50 12.11 -4.25
N SER A 87 -4.52 12.04 -5.11
CA SER A 87 -5.87 12.49 -4.79
C SER A 87 -6.48 11.67 -3.66
N ILE A 88 -7.07 12.35 -2.67
CA ILE A 88 -7.77 11.72 -1.55
C ILE A 88 -9.28 11.82 -1.79
N GLU A 89 -9.94 10.69 -1.97
CA GLU A 89 -11.37 10.58 -2.19
C GLU A 89 -12.02 9.80 -1.06
N SER A 90 -12.85 10.47 -0.26
CA SER A 90 -13.52 9.86 0.91
C SER A 90 -12.55 9.14 1.86
N GLY A 91 -11.35 9.69 2.04
CA GLY A 91 -10.30 9.11 2.88
C GLY A 91 -9.51 7.98 2.23
N ASN A 92 -9.67 7.75 0.93
CA ASN A 92 -8.92 6.73 0.19
C ASN A 92 -8.04 7.36 -0.89
N VAL A 93 -6.93 6.69 -1.20
CA VAL A 93 -6.07 7.00 -2.36
C VAL A 93 -6.05 5.79 -3.28
N SER A 94 -6.27 6.03 -4.56
CA SER A 94 -6.06 5.06 -5.63
C SER A 94 -5.32 5.77 -6.75
N HIS A 95 -4.04 5.45 -6.93
CA HIS A 95 -3.18 6.13 -7.90
C HIS A 95 -2.37 5.13 -8.70
N THR A 96 -2.19 5.41 -9.98
CA THR A 96 -1.36 4.61 -10.88
C THR A 96 -0.40 5.51 -11.62
N TYR A 97 0.88 5.19 -11.54
CA TYR A 97 1.94 5.77 -12.37
C TYR A 97 2.44 4.70 -13.33
N VAL A 98 2.59 5.04 -14.61
CA VAL A 98 3.20 4.20 -15.63
C VAL A 98 4.37 4.97 -16.23
N SER A 99 5.56 4.36 -16.25
CA SER A 99 6.74 4.98 -16.85
C SER A 99 6.52 5.20 -18.34
N SER A 100 6.53 6.46 -18.78
CA SER A 100 6.36 6.81 -20.20
C SER A 100 7.55 6.39 -21.06
N ALA A 101 8.73 6.28 -20.45
CA ALA A 101 9.95 5.79 -21.09
C ALA A 101 10.11 4.27 -21.00
N GLY A 102 9.22 3.58 -20.28
CA GLY A 102 9.29 2.13 -20.10
C GLY A 102 10.40 1.68 -19.15
N GLU A 103 10.80 2.54 -18.22
CA GLU A 103 11.82 2.22 -17.22
C GLU A 103 11.32 1.10 -16.30
N ASN A 104 12.20 0.14 -16.00
CA ASN A 104 11.95 -0.86 -14.96
C ASN A 104 12.16 -0.21 -13.58
N LEU A 105 11.08 0.10 -12.89
CA LEU A 105 11.11 0.79 -11.59
C LEU A 105 11.75 -0.06 -10.49
N ILE A 106 11.68 -1.39 -10.61
CA ILE A 106 12.34 -2.33 -9.67
C ILE A 106 13.85 -2.18 -9.78
N ALA A 107 14.38 -1.93 -10.98
CA ALA A 107 15.82 -1.83 -11.21
C ALA A 107 16.45 -0.59 -10.55
N GLY A 108 15.75 0.54 -10.57
CA GLY A 108 16.32 1.84 -10.16
C GLY A 108 16.01 2.28 -8.73
N TYR A 109 14.92 1.80 -8.13
CA TYR A 109 14.37 2.37 -6.89
C TYR A 109 14.14 1.31 -5.82
N ASN A 110 14.33 1.67 -4.55
CA ASN A 110 14.02 0.79 -3.41
C ASN A 110 13.25 1.48 -2.27
N LYS A 111 13.01 2.79 -2.40
CA LYS A 111 12.28 3.59 -1.41
C LYS A 111 11.12 4.29 -2.08
N PHE A 112 9.99 4.27 -1.40
CA PHE A 112 8.81 5.05 -1.76
C PHE A 112 8.45 5.97 -0.61
N VAL A 113 8.20 7.25 -0.91
CA VAL A 113 7.73 8.22 0.06
C VAL A 113 6.52 8.96 -0.47
N ILE A 114 5.72 9.48 0.46
CA ILE A 114 4.67 10.43 0.18
C ILE A 114 4.96 11.67 1.00
N THR A 115 4.98 12.83 0.36
CA THR A 115 5.29 14.12 0.97
C THR A 115 4.08 15.03 1.00
N VAL A 116 4.10 16.01 1.90
CA VAL A 116 3.09 17.08 1.96
C VAL A 116 3.63 18.29 1.20
N GLU A 117 3.07 18.55 0.03
CA GLU A 117 3.50 19.63 -0.88
C GLU A 117 2.49 20.78 -0.90
N PRO A 118 2.88 22.00 -1.31
CA PRO A 118 1.94 23.05 -1.70
C PRO A 118 0.97 22.54 -2.78
N SER A 119 -0.31 22.90 -2.70
CA SER A 119 -1.28 22.51 -3.73
C SER A 119 -0.98 23.19 -5.07
N GLY A 120 -1.07 22.47 -6.19
CA GLY A 120 -0.84 23.05 -7.51
C GLY A 120 -0.38 22.03 -8.54
N VAL A 121 0.59 22.44 -9.36
CA VAL A 121 1.28 21.52 -10.27
C VAL A 121 2.26 20.64 -9.47
N PRO A 122 2.50 19.39 -9.89
CA PRO A 122 3.49 18.54 -9.23
C PRO A 122 4.86 19.23 -9.17
N ASP A 123 5.48 19.19 -8.00
CA ASP A 123 6.76 19.85 -7.80
C ASP A 123 7.91 19.09 -8.47
N ALA A 124 8.94 19.82 -8.91
CA ALA A 124 10.14 19.21 -9.50
C ALA A 124 11.04 18.56 -8.44
N GLU A 125 10.91 18.99 -7.18
CA GLU A 125 11.71 18.56 -6.05
C GLU A 125 10.78 18.25 -4.86
N SER A 126 11.18 17.31 -4.01
CA SER A 126 10.42 16.99 -2.80
C SER A 126 10.64 18.05 -1.72
N SER A 127 9.58 18.44 -1.00
CA SER A 127 9.69 19.24 0.24
C SER A 127 10.49 18.56 1.36
N GLY A 128 10.64 17.22 1.30
CA GLY A 128 11.19 16.42 2.39
C GLY A 128 10.27 16.29 3.62
N VAL A 129 9.05 16.84 3.58
CA VAL A 129 8.06 16.69 4.65
C VAL A 129 7.29 15.40 4.45
N TYR A 130 7.80 14.30 5.02
CA TYR A 130 7.24 12.96 4.80
C TYR A 130 5.95 12.72 5.61
N ALA A 131 4.85 12.46 4.89
CA ALA A 131 3.62 11.91 5.47
C ALA A 131 3.71 10.39 5.63
N TYR A 132 4.29 9.71 4.62
CA TYR A 132 4.49 8.26 4.61
C TYR A 132 5.83 7.91 4.01
N SER A 133 6.44 6.83 4.49
CA SER A 133 7.66 6.32 3.90
C SER A 133 7.80 4.83 4.12
N HIS A 134 8.35 4.14 3.12
CA HIS A 134 8.80 2.78 3.26
C HIS A 134 10.02 2.54 2.37
N ARG A 135 10.84 1.57 2.74
CA ARG A 135 12.01 1.17 1.98
C ARG A 135 12.14 -0.35 2.03
N VAL A 136 12.32 -0.97 0.88
CA VAL A 136 12.79 -2.36 0.80
C VAL A 136 14.28 -2.36 1.17
N PRO A 137 14.70 -3.12 2.20
CA PRO A 137 16.10 -3.22 2.58
C PRO A 137 17.01 -3.55 1.38
N LEU A 138 18.22 -2.97 1.36
CA LEU A 138 19.11 -3.09 0.20
C LEU A 138 19.52 -4.54 -0.07
N ASP A 139 19.82 -5.31 0.97
CA ASP A 139 20.12 -6.74 0.88
C ASP A 139 18.96 -7.55 0.28
N VAL A 140 17.72 -7.19 0.62
CA VAL A 140 16.52 -7.83 0.08
C VAL A 140 16.31 -7.46 -1.38
N ILE A 141 16.32 -6.16 -1.73
CA ILE A 141 16.02 -5.73 -3.10
C ILE A 141 17.10 -6.19 -4.09
N THR A 142 18.36 -6.31 -3.67
CA THR A 142 19.42 -6.91 -4.48
C THR A 142 19.06 -8.31 -4.95
N HIS A 143 18.56 -9.18 -4.06
CA HIS A 143 18.15 -10.52 -4.44
C HIS A 143 16.90 -10.55 -5.33
N VAL A 144 15.94 -9.65 -5.09
CA VAL A 144 14.77 -9.48 -5.98
C VAL A 144 15.22 -9.10 -7.39
N ARG A 145 16.17 -8.15 -7.51
CA ARG A 145 16.72 -7.72 -8.80
C ARG A 145 17.52 -8.83 -9.50
N HIS A 146 18.20 -9.70 -8.77
CA HIS A 146 18.83 -10.87 -9.39
C HIS A 146 17.82 -11.77 -10.10
N LEU A 147 16.64 -11.94 -9.50
CA LEU A 147 15.58 -12.77 -10.08
C LEU A 147 14.90 -12.09 -11.27
N LEU A 148 14.60 -10.80 -11.15
CA LEU A 148 13.69 -10.09 -12.06
C LEU A 148 14.36 -9.16 -13.07
N VAL A 149 15.58 -8.71 -12.81
CA VAL A 149 16.23 -7.65 -13.60
C VAL A 149 17.49 -8.19 -14.26
N GLU A 150 18.47 -8.63 -13.48
CA GLU A 150 19.80 -8.96 -13.98
C GLU A 150 20.54 -9.93 -13.05
N TRP A 151 20.96 -11.09 -13.56
CA TRP A 151 21.94 -11.93 -12.89
C TRP A 151 22.56 -12.99 -13.83
N PRO A 152 23.89 -13.22 -13.79
CA PRO A 152 24.90 -12.50 -13.00
C PRO A 152 25.10 -11.06 -13.47
N SER A 153 25.85 -10.26 -12.71
CA SER A 153 26.18 -8.89 -13.11
C SER A 153 26.85 -8.84 -14.49
N GLY A 154 26.41 -7.90 -15.33
CA GLY A 154 26.74 -7.77 -16.75
C GLY A 154 25.80 -8.54 -17.69
N SER A 155 24.79 -9.24 -17.18
CA SER A 155 23.83 -9.98 -18.00
C SER A 155 22.73 -9.08 -18.54
N GLU A 156 22.05 -9.53 -19.59
CA GLU A 156 20.92 -8.78 -20.17
C GLU A 156 19.60 -9.01 -19.41
N SER A 157 19.54 -10.05 -18.56
CA SER A 157 18.29 -10.52 -17.96
C SER A 157 18.51 -11.16 -16.58
N GLY A 158 17.42 -11.27 -15.81
CA GLY A 158 17.41 -11.94 -14.52
C GLY A 158 17.17 -13.45 -14.63
N VAL A 159 17.39 -14.16 -13.53
CA VAL A 159 17.29 -15.64 -13.47
C VAL A 159 15.96 -16.16 -14.01
N ILE A 160 14.84 -15.49 -13.73
CA ILE A 160 13.52 -15.96 -14.13
C ILE A 160 13.36 -15.91 -15.66
N THR A 161 13.78 -14.83 -16.29
CA THR A 161 13.70 -14.66 -17.75
C THR A 161 14.58 -15.67 -18.49
N ASP A 162 15.80 -15.90 -17.99
CA ASP A 162 16.72 -16.89 -18.56
C ASP A 162 16.19 -18.33 -18.44
N LEU A 163 15.56 -18.67 -17.31
CA LEU A 163 14.91 -19.97 -17.12
C LEU A 163 13.75 -20.16 -18.09
N GLN A 164 12.91 -19.14 -18.28
CA GLN A 164 11.80 -19.18 -19.24
C GLN A 164 12.31 -19.38 -20.68
N SER A 165 13.38 -18.69 -21.07
CA SER A 165 14.01 -18.84 -22.38
C SER A 165 14.60 -20.24 -22.58
N SER A 166 15.25 -20.77 -21.55
CA SER A 166 15.82 -22.13 -21.56
C SER A 166 14.75 -23.20 -21.71
N ILE A 167 13.64 -23.08 -20.97
CA ILE A 167 12.48 -23.98 -21.06
C ILE A 167 11.86 -23.93 -22.46
N SER A 168 11.69 -22.73 -23.01
CA SER A 168 11.13 -22.54 -24.36
C SER A 168 12.02 -23.20 -25.43
N SER A 169 13.34 -23.06 -25.30
CA SER A 169 14.31 -23.70 -26.20
C SER A 169 14.29 -25.24 -26.08
N ALA A 170 14.17 -25.77 -24.86
CA ALA A 170 14.05 -27.20 -24.63
C ALA A 170 12.78 -27.77 -25.27
N LEU A 171 11.64 -27.09 -25.12
CA LEU A 171 10.38 -27.47 -25.78
C LEU A 171 10.50 -27.47 -27.30
N ALA A 172 11.18 -26.47 -27.88
CA ALA A 172 11.43 -26.41 -29.31
C ALA A 172 12.27 -27.60 -29.81
N HIS A 173 13.28 -28.04 -29.04
CA HIS A 173 14.06 -29.23 -29.39
C HIS A 173 13.26 -30.52 -29.28
N VAL A 174 12.41 -30.67 -28.25
CA VAL A 174 11.52 -31.83 -28.12
C VAL A 174 10.60 -31.95 -29.33
N ASN A 175 9.98 -30.85 -29.76
CA ASN A 175 9.11 -30.84 -30.94
C ASN A 175 9.87 -31.25 -32.21
N LYS A 176 11.08 -30.71 -32.43
CA LYS A 176 11.92 -31.10 -33.57
C LYS A 176 12.30 -32.59 -33.55
N ALA A 177 12.59 -33.14 -32.37
CA ALA A 177 12.91 -34.56 -32.23
C ALA A 177 11.68 -35.45 -32.54
N MET A 178 10.49 -35.04 -32.10
CA MET A 178 9.24 -35.72 -32.45
C MET A 178 9.01 -35.71 -33.96
N ASP A 179 9.12 -34.55 -34.61
CA ASP A 179 8.92 -34.42 -36.05
C ASP A 179 9.93 -35.28 -36.84
N ALA A 180 11.20 -35.29 -36.43
CA ALA A 180 12.23 -36.12 -37.06
C ALA A 180 11.94 -37.62 -36.93
N SER A 181 11.37 -38.06 -35.81
CA SER A 181 11.00 -39.48 -35.61
C SER A 181 9.79 -39.94 -36.43
N THR A 182 9.03 -39.01 -37.03
CA THR A 182 7.87 -39.32 -37.87
C THR A 182 8.18 -39.41 -39.37
N LEU A 183 9.44 -39.17 -39.78
CA LEU A 183 9.87 -39.15 -41.18
C LEU A 183 10.55 -40.46 -41.64
N ASP A 184 10.68 -41.46 -40.75
CA ASP A 184 11.27 -42.78 -41.03
C ASP A 184 10.24 -43.89 -41.35
N GLU A 185 9.01 -43.54 -41.75
CA GLU A 185 8.00 -44.47 -42.34
C GLU A 185 7.69 -44.12 -43.81
#